data_AF-A0A9J6F603-F1
#
_entry.id   AF-A0A9J6F603-F1
#
_cell.length_a   1.000
_cell.length_b   1.000
_cell.length_c   1.000
_cell.angle_alpha   90.00
_cell.angle_beta   90.00
_cell.angle_gamma   90.00
#
_symmetry.space_group_name_H-M   'P 1'
#
loop_
_entity.id
_entity.type
_entity.pdbx_description
1 polymer ?
#
loop_
_entity_poly.entity_id
_entity_poly.type
_entity_poly.pdbx_seq_one_letter_code
_entity_poly.pdbx_strand_id
1 'polypeptide(L)'
;MPFRKNRKPGKVVPVRVSTMDAELEFDLEPKVTGQELFDLVCRTIGLRESWYFGLQYEDTKGFVAWLKLDKKVQDQDVAKKSPLCLLFLAKFYPEDVSEELIQEVTQHLFFLQVKQAILSMHVYCPPEASVLLASYAVQAKYGDYDETTYKPGMLANDDLLPQRVIDQYQMTLEMWEERIKVWYADHKGMTR
;
A
#
# COMPACT_ATOMS: atom_id res chain seq x y z
N MET A 1 -6.64 43.83 34.89
CA MET A 1 -5.73 42.72 34.50
C MET A 1 -6.55 41.65 33.79
N PRO A 2 -6.20 41.20 32.58
CA PRO A 2 -6.94 40.12 31.93
C PRO A 2 -6.48 38.77 32.47
N PHE A 3 -7.46 37.94 32.86
CA PHE A 3 -7.27 36.57 33.28
C PHE A 3 -6.66 35.74 32.13
N ARG A 4 -5.43 35.24 32.31
CA ARG A 4 -4.87 34.19 31.46
C ARG A 4 -5.71 32.92 31.67
N LYS A 5 -6.57 32.58 30.71
CA LYS A 5 -7.19 31.25 30.63
C LYS A 5 -6.07 30.23 30.41
N ASN A 6 -5.74 29.46 31.45
CA ASN A 6 -4.96 28.24 31.32
C ASN A 6 -5.71 27.28 30.38
N ARG A 7 -5.31 27.22 29.12
CA ARG A 7 -5.72 26.14 28.21
C ARG A 7 -5.12 24.85 28.78
N LYS A 8 -5.98 23.93 29.22
CA LYS A 8 -5.56 22.54 29.48
C LYS A 8 -4.84 22.03 28.22
N PRO A 9 -3.66 21.38 28.32
CA PRO A 9 -3.06 20.74 27.17
C PRO A 9 -4.10 19.77 26.60
N GLY A 10 -4.49 19.98 25.34
CA GLY A 10 -5.47 19.13 24.68
C GLY A 10 -4.93 17.70 24.70
N LYS A 11 -5.77 16.74 25.08
CA LYS A 11 -5.41 15.32 25.06
C LYS A 11 -5.03 14.96 23.62
N VAL A 12 -3.75 14.71 23.37
CA VAL A 12 -3.26 14.22 22.09
C VAL A 12 -3.85 12.84 21.83
N VAL A 13 -4.17 12.56 20.56
CA VAL A 13 -4.74 11.29 20.12
C VAL A 13 -3.70 10.57 19.28
N PRO A 14 -3.24 9.39 19.70
CA PRO A 14 -2.31 8.60 18.90
C PRO A 14 -3.02 8.07 17.65
N VAL A 15 -2.37 8.21 16.50
CA VAL A 15 -2.85 7.82 15.19
C VAL A 15 -1.80 6.98 14.49
N ARG A 16 -2.23 5.87 13.92
CA ARG A 16 -1.43 5.01 13.05
C ARG A 16 -1.97 5.12 11.63
N VAL A 17 -1.07 5.46 10.70
CA VAL A 17 -1.35 5.46 9.27
C VAL A 17 -0.53 4.35 8.63
N SER A 18 -1.19 3.32 8.11
CA SER A 18 -0.54 2.25 7.37
C SER A 18 -0.59 2.56 5.88
N THR A 19 0.58 2.64 5.25
CA THR A 19 0.74 2.63 3.79
C THR A 19 0.84 1.18 3.31
N MET A 20 1.19 0.95 2.04
CA MET A 20 1.34 -0.41 1.51
C MET A 20 2.58 -1.15 2.06
N ASP A 21 3.61 -0.42 2.51
CA ASP A 21 4.91 -0.97 2.92
C ASP A 21 5.42 -0.43 4.27
N ALA A 22 4.78 0.58 4.85
CA ALA A 22 5.19 1.19 6.11
C ALA A 22 4.01 1.52 7.04
N GLU A 23 4.26 1.48 8.35
CA GLU A 23 3.36 2.03 9.38
C GLU A 23 3.96 3.32 9.96
N LEU A 24 3.16 4.39 9.98
CA LEU A 24 3.55 5.68 10.52
C LEU A 24 2.71 5.98 11.77
N GLU A 25 3.35 6.39 12.86
CA GLU A 25 2.67 6.75 14.11
C GLU A 25 2.85 8.24 14.42
N PHE A 26 1.75 8.90 14.78
CA PHE A 26 1.69 10.33 15.07
C PHE A 26 0.83 10.61 16.30
N ASP A 27 1.13 11.70 17.01
CA ASP A 27 0.27 12.25 18.05
C ASP A 27 -0.49 13.47 17.52
N LEU A 28 -1.81 13.35 17.37
CA LEU A 28 -2.64 14.42 16.81
C LEU A 28 -3.24 15.31 17.90
N GLU A 29 -3.09 16.63 17.71
CA GLU A 29 -3.88 17.59 18.47
C GLU A 29 -5.36 17.54 18.07
N PRO A 30 -6.31 17.82 18.99
CA PRO A 30 -7.76 17.77 18.70
C PRO A 30 -8.26 18.68 17.57
N LYS A 31 -7.46 19.66 17.17
CA LYS A 31 -7.82 20.62 16.12
C LYS A 31 -7.37 20.20 14.72
N VAL A 32 -6.56 19.14 14.61
CA VAL A 32 -5.95 18.72 13.35
C VAL A 32 -7.02 18.34 12.33
N THR A 33 -6.91 18.94 11.16
CA THR A 33 -7.72 18.66 9.98
C THR A 33 -7.23 17.43 9.23
N GLY A 34 -8.09 16.85 8.40
CA GLY A 34 -7.70 15.77 7.50
C GLY A 34 -6.58 16.19 6.55
N GLN A 35 -6.60 17.45 6.07
CA GLN A 35 -5.54 18.00 5.22
C GLN A 35 -4.19 18.03 5.96
N GLU A 36 -4.15 18.54 7.18
CA GLU A 36 -2.90 18.63 7.95
C GLU A 36 -2.29 17.24 8.23
N LEU A 37 -3.12 16.23 8.54
CA LEU A 37 -2.68 14.85 8.71
C LEU A 37 -2.19 14.26 7.37
N PHE A 38 -2.94 14.45 6.29
CA PHE A 38 -2.59 13.94 4.97
C PHE A 38 -1.27 14.54 4.46
N ASP A 39 -1.08 15.85 4.63
CA ASP A 39 0.17 16.53 4.28
C ASP A 39 1.34 16.04 5.13
N LEU A 40 1.11 15.75 6.42
CA LEU A 40 2.13 15.17 7.29
C LEU A 40 2.58 13.80 6.79
N VAL A 41 1.63 12.93 6.42
CA VAL A 41 1.92 11.61 5.82
C VAL A 41 2.72 11.78 4.54
N CYS A 42 2.23 12.57 3.58
CA CYS A 42 2.90 12.79 2.29
C CYS A 42 4.32 13.32 2.46
N ARG A 43 4.54 14.29 3.36
CA ARG A 43 5.89 14.81 3.66
C ARG A 43 6.79 13.74 4.28
N THR A 44 6.25 12.88 5.14
CA THR A 44 7.03 11.84 5.82
C THR A 44 7.56 10.80 4.84
N ILE A 45 6.74 10.42 3.84
CA ILE A 45 7.12 9.44 2.81
C ILE A 45 7.74 10.07 1.56
N GLY A 46 7.87 11.41 1.51
CA GLY A 46 8.45 12.12 0.37
C GLY A 46 7.57 12.17 -0.89
N LEU A 47 6.25 11.96 -0.74
CA LEU A 47 5.29 11.93 -1.84
C LEU A 47 4.76 13.34 -2.15
N ARG A 48 4.79 13.72 -3.43
CA ARG A 48 4.30 15.00 -3.96
C ARG A 48 3.08 14.83 -4.87
N GLU A 49 2.95 13.69 -5.54
CA GLU A 49 1.82 13.34 -6.42
C GLU A 49 0.57 12.94 -5.62
N SER A 50 0.15 13.83 -4.72
CA SER A 50 -0.83 13.53 -3.68
C SER A 50 -2.27 13.42 -4.19
N TRP A 51 -2.54 13.88 -5.42
CA TRP A 51 -3.88 13.86 -6.04
C TRP A 51 -4.43 12.45 -6.27
N TYR A 52 -3.59 11.42 -6.28
CA TYR A 52 -4.04 10.03 -6.37
C TYR A 52 -4.50 9.43 -5.05
N PHE A 53 -4.03 9.96 -3.91
CA PHE A 53 -4.10 9.28 -2.62
C PHE A 53 -5.18 9.85 -1.69
N GLY A 54 -5.55 9.05 -0.70
CA GLY A 54 -6.39 9.48 0.41
C GLY A 54 -6.14 8.65 1.66
N LEU A 55 -6.80 9.05 2.75
CA LEU A 55 -6.81 8.28 3.99
C LEU A 55 -8.15 7.57 4.12
N GLN A 56 -8.13 6.25 4.20
CA GLN A 56 -9.29 5.40 4.42
C GLN A 56 -9.34 4.95 5.88
N TYR A 57 -10.54 4.83 6.44
CA TYR A 57 -10.77 4.29 7.79
C TYR A 57 -12.09 3.53 7.86
N GLU A 58 -12.24 2.77 8.94
CA GLU A 58 -13.51 2.17 9.34
C GLU A 58 -14.22 3.11 10.31
N ASP A 59 -15.45 3.51 9.98
CA ASP A 59 -16.27 4.35 10.86
C ASP A 59 -16.80 3.57 12.08
N THR A 60 -17.44 4.27 13.01
CA THR A 60 -18.04 3.64 14.21
C THR A 60 -19.12 2.59 13.93
N LYS A 61 -19.63 2.50 12.70
CA LYS A 61 -20.64 1.53 12.25
C LYS A 61 -20.03 0.38 11.45
N GLY A 62 -18.72 0.37 11.25
CA GLY A 62 -18.01 -0.66 10.47
C GLY A 62 -17.99 -0.40 8.96
N PHE A 63 -18.40 0.77 8.49
CA PHE A 63 -18.34 1.11 7.07
C PHE A 63 -16.97 1.71 6.71
N VAL A 64 -16.47 1.34 5.54
CA VAL A 64 -15.25 1.92 4.98
C VAL A 64 -15.56 3.31 4.43
N ALA A 65 -14.82 4.32 4.92
CA ALA A 65 -14.96 5.71 4.53
C ALA A 65 -13.61 6.35 4.22
N TRP A 66 -13.64 7.40 3.38
CA TRP A 66 -12.47 8.24 3.12
C TRP A 66 -12.53 9.50 3.97
N LEU A 67 -11.40 9.83 4.60
CA LEU A 67 -11.23 11.02 5.41
C LEU A 67 -11.40 12.27 4.54
N LYS A 68 -12.24 13.19 5.00
CA LYS A 68 -12.46 14.50 4.37
C LYS A 68 -11.36 15.44 4.84
N LEU A 69 -10.67 16.06 3.88
CA LEU A 69 -9.51 16.91 4.15
C LEU A 69 -9.92 18.27 4.78
N ASP A 70 -11.11 18.77 4.48
CA ASP A 70 -11.67 20.04 4.96
C ASP A 70 -12.24 19.97 6.39
N LYS A 71 -12.29 18.78 6.99
CA LYS A 71 -12.84 18.56 8.34
C LYS A 71 -11.78 18.10 9.32
N LYS A 72 -12.03 18.30 10.62
CA LYS A 72 -11.19 17.74 11.68
C LYS A 72 -11.24 16.22 11.66
N VAL A 73 -10.12 15.57 11.94
CA VAL A 73 -10.05 14.10 12.00
C VAL A 73 -11.04 13.54 13.02
N GLN A 74 -11.14 14.19 14.19
CA GLN A 74 -12.00 13.73 15.29
C GLN A 74 -13.50 13.94 15.06
N ASP A 75 -13.88 14.78 14.08
CA ASP A 75 -15.29 15.13 13.80
C ASP A 75 -15.90 14.25 12.68
N GLN A 76 -15.24 13.14 12.32
CA GLN A 76 -15.60 12.31 11.15
C GLN A 76 -15.99 10.87 11.52
N ASP A 77 -16.50 10.65 12.73
CA ASP A 77 -16.98 9.33 13.19
C ASP A 77 -15.98 8.18 13.01
N VAL A 78 -14.68 8.50 13.05
CA VAL A 78 -13.62 7.50 12.99
C VAL A 78 -13.75 6.59 14.21
N ALA A 79 -13.59 5.27 14.02
CA ALA A 79 -13.63 4.31 15.12
C ALA A 79 -12.68 4.77 16.24
N LYS A 80 -13.23 4.89 17.46
CA LYS A 80 -12.49 5.38 18.66
C LYS A 80 -11.56 4.31 19.23
N LYS A 81 -10.82 3.62 18.35
CA LYS A 81 -9.70 2.74 18.68
C LYS A 81 -8.48 3.61 19.02
N SER A 82 -7.60 3.13 19.89
CA SER A 82 -6.36 3.81 20.26
C SER A 82 -5.18 2.85 20.02
N PRO A 83 -4.30 3.11 19.04
CA PRO A 83 -4.31 4.27 18.14
C PRO A 83 -5.51 4.25 17.17
N LEU A 84 -5.87 5.42 16.65
CA LEU A 84 -6.80 5.53 15.53
C LEU A 84 -6.09 5.01 14.28
N CYS A 85 -6.66 4.02 13.61
CA CYS A 85 -6.04 3.38 12.44
C CYS A 85 -6.61 3.95 11.13
N LEU A 86 -5.72 4.40 10.25
CA LEU A 86 -6.02 4.85 8.89
C LEU A 86 -5.15 4.09 7.90
N LEU A 87 -5.65 3.91 6.69
CA LEU A 87 -4.91 3.37 5.56
C LEU A 87 -4.62 4.51 4.57
N PHE A 88 -3.38 4.69 4.15
CA PHE A 88 -3.01 5.60 3.08
C PHE A 88 -2.98 4.81 1.77
N LEU A 89 -3.96 5.07 0.90
CA LEU A 89 -4.22 4.27 -0.29
C LEU A 89 -4.45 5.17 -1.50
N ALA A 90 -4.14 4.66 -2.69
CA ALA A 90 -4.55 5.29 -3.94
C ALA A 90 -6.07 5.17 -4.08
N LYS A 91 -6.73 6.32 -4.19
CA LYS A 91 -8.17 6.48 -4.40
C LYS A 91 -8.51 6.65 -5.88
N PHE A 92 -7.61 7.27 -6.63
CA PHE A 92 -7.72 7.51 -8.06
C PHE A 92 -6.53 6.88 -8.76
N TYR A 93 -6.76 6.34 -9.96
CA TYR A 93 -5.72 5.72 -10.79
C TYR A 93 -5.47 6.61 -12.01
N PRO A 94 -4.22 6.70 -12.49
CA PRO A 94 -3.90 7.38 -13.74
C PRO A 94 -4.59 6.69 -14.93
N GLU A 95 -4.77 7.42 -16.03
CA GLU A 95 -5.20 6.85 -17.31
C GLU A 95 -4.05 6.06 -17.94
N ASP A 96 -2.82 6.58 -17.85
CA ASP A 96 -1.60 5.90 -18.29
C ASP A 96 -0.50 5.96 -17.22
N VAL A 97 -0.19 4.81 -16.62
CA VAL A 97 0.83 4.69 -15.57
C VAL A 97 2.24 5.06 -16.03
N SER A 98 2.55 4.88 -17.31
CA SER A 98 3.91 5.07 -17.85
C SER A 98 4.23 6.55 -18.11
N GLU A 99 3.20 7.36 -18.40
CA GLU A 99 3.33 8.78 -18.69
C GLU A 99 3.03 9.65 -17.45
N GLU A 100 2.15 9.20 -16.56
CA GLU A 100 1.67 10.04 -15.45
C GLU A 100 2.41 9.84 -14.12
N LEU A 101 2.91 8.64 -13.81
CA LEU A 101 3.55 8.38 -12.53
C LEU A 101 5.03 8.75 -12.56
N ILE A 102 5.39 9.84 -11.87
CA ILE A 102 6.72 10.43 -11.95
C ILE A 102 7.63 9.94 -10.83
N GLN A 103 7.16 9.89 -9.59
CA GLN A 103 8.01 9.54 -8.45
C GLN A 103 8.06 8.03 -8.22
N GLU A 104 9.25 7.50 -7.93
CA GLU A 104 9.45 6.10 -7.54
C GLU A 104 8.56 5.68 -6.36
N VAL A 105 8.40 6.53 -5.33
CA VAL A 105 7.52 6.25 -4.20
C VAL A 105 6.05 6.09 -4.63
N THR A 106 5.60 6.90 -5.59
CA THR A 106 4.23 6.81 -6.13
C THR A 106 4.06 5.51 -6.90
N GLN A 107 4.98 5.22 -7.83
CA GLN A 107 4.98 3.98 -8.60
C GLN A 107 5.00 2.75 -7.69
N HIS A 108 5.83 2.77 -6.64
CA HIS A 108 5.95 1.70 -5.67
C HIS A 108 4.63 1.43 -4.92
N LEU A 109 3.98 2.48 -4.39
CA LEU A 109 2.72 2.35 -3.68
C LEU A 109 1.60 1.85 -4.60
N PHE A 110 1.52 2.34 -5.84
CA PHE A 110 0.58 1.82 -6.84
C PHE A 110 0.84 0.35 -7.16
N PHE A 111 2.10 -0.02 -7.40
CA PHE A 111 2.49 -1.41 -7.66
C PHE A 111 2.03 -2.34 -6.54
N LEU A 112 2.33 -2.00 -5.28
CA LEU A 112 1.95 -2.83 -4.14
C LEU A 112 0.43 -2.93 -4.00
N GLN A 113 -0.30 -1.82 -4.17
CA GLN A 113 -1.76 -1.81 -4.02
C GLN A 113 -2.45 -2.65 -5.12
N VAL A 114 -2.01 -2.50 -6.38
CA VAL A 114 -2.54 -3.29 -7.50
C VAL A 114 -2.17 -4.77 -7.34
N LYS A 115 -0.93 -5.08 -6.94
CA LYS A 115 -0.49 -6.45 -6.65
C LYS A 115 -1.39 -7.09 -5.60
N GLN A 116 -1.64 -6.40 -4.49
CA GLN A 116 -2.53 -6.90 -3.44
C GLN A 116 -3.95 -7.14 -3.96
N ALA A 117 -4.50 -6.22 -4.76
CA ALA A 117 -5.84 -6.35 -5.32
C ALA A 117 -5.98 -7.55 -6.28
N ILE A 118 -4.92 -7.88 -7.04
CA ILE A 118 -4.88 -9.07 -7.89
C ILE A 118 -4.82 -10.35 -7.03
N LEU A 119 -3.92 -10.38 -6.03
CA LEU A 119 -3.73 -11.54 -5.16
C LEU A 119 -4.98 -11.84 -4.33
N SER A 120 -5.66 -10.81 -3.84
CA SER A 120 -6.89 -10.91 -3.06
C SER A 120 -8.15 -11.13 -3.92
N MET A 121 -8.00 -11.37 -5.23
CA MET A 121 -9.10 -11.61 -6.17
C MET A 121 -10.08 -10.43 -6.35
N HIS A 122 -9.73 -9.22 -5.91
CA HIS A 122 -10.53 -8.02 -6.19
C HIS A 122 -10.43 -7.59 -7.65
N VAL A 123 -9.28 -7.82 -8.27
CA VAL A 123 -9.06 -7.63 -9.71
C VAL A 123 -8.87 -8.99 -10.35
N TYR A 124 -9.69 -9.29 -11.36
CA TYR A 124 -9.51 -10.50 -12.14
C TYR A 124 -8.21 -10.43 -12.95
N CYS A 125 -7.37 -11.44 -12.79
CA CYS A 125 -6.19 -11.65 -13.62
C CYS A 125 -6.24 -13.07 -14.21
N PRO A 126 -6.02 -13.24 -15.53
CA PRO A 126 -5.89 -14.57 -16.12
C PRO A 126 -4.60 -15.26 -15.66
N PRO A 127 -4.53 -16.60 -15.68
CA PRO A 127 -3.37 -17.37 -15.22
C PRO A 127 -2.04 -16.95 -15.85
N GLU A 128 -2.02 -16.79 -17.18
CA GLU A 128 -0.81 -16.47 -17.94
C GLU A 128 -0.26 -15.09 -17.55
N ALA A 129 -1.15 -14.10 -17.42
CA ALA A 129 -0.76 -12.77 -16.96
C ALA A 129 -0.34 -12.77 -15.48
N SER A 130 -0.97 -13.60 -14.64
CA SER A 130 -0.62 -13.70 -13.21
C SER A 130 0.82 -14.21 -13.02
N VAL A 131 1.22 -15.22 -13.79
CA VAL A 131 2.60 -15.75 -13.76
C VAL A 131 3.60 -14.69 -14.25
N LEU A 132 3.27 -13.97 -15.31
CA LEU A 132 4.13 -12.90 -15.82
C LEU A 132 4.26 -11.76 -14.81
N LEU A 133 3.16 -11.31 -14.19
CA LEU A 133 3.19 -10.29 -13.14
C LEU A 133 3.98 -10.75 -11.91
N ALA A 134 3.86 -12.02 -11.52
CA ALA A 134 4.65 -12.60 -10.44
C ALA A 134 6.15 -12.50 -10.75
N SER A 135 6.57 -12.78 -11.99
CA SER A 135 7.98 -12.67 -12.38
C SER A 135 8.52 -11.23 -12.31
N TYR A 136 7.72 -10.24 -12.70
CA TYR A 136 8.06 -8.81 -12.52
C TYR A 136 8.12 -8.43 -11.04
N ALA A 137 7.20 -8.95 -10.20
CA ALA A 137 7.23 -8.69 -8.77
C ALA A 137 8.48 -9.27 -8.09
N VAL A 138 8.94 -10.45 -8.55
CA VAL A 138 10.20 -11.05 -8.09
C VAL A 138 11.40 -10.19 -8.53
N GLN A 139 11.44 -9.73 -9.79
CA GLN A 139 12.48 -8.80 -10.27
C GLN A 139 12.52 -7.51 -9.45
N ALA A 140 11.37 -6.89 -9.20
CA ALA A 140 11.28 -5.66 -8.40
C ALA A 140 11.80 -5.86 -6.97
N LYS A 141 11.53 -7.03 -6.36
CA LYS A 141 11.94 -7.34 -4.97
C LYS A 141 13.41 -7.79 -4.86
N TYR A 142 13.85 -8.68 -5.74
CA TYR A 142 15.16 -9.35 -5.63
C TYR A 142 16.22 -8.77 -6.56
N GLY A 143 15.86 -7.97 -7.57
CA GLY A 143 16.77 -7.50 -8.63
C GLY A 143 16.98 -8.58 -9.69
N ASP A 144 18.10 -8.56 -10.39
CA ASP A 144 18.38 -9.54 -11.46
C ASP A 144 18.50 -10.97 -10.94
N TYR A 145 17.98 -11.92 -11.72
CA TYR A 145 18.22 -13.34 -11.51
C TYR A 145 19.71 -13.69 -11.59
N ASP A 146 20.20 -14.38 -10.58
CA ASP A 146 21.54 -14.96 -10.52
C ASP A 146 21.47 -16.41 -10.04
N GLU A 147 21.88 -17.33 -10.93
CA GLU A 147 21.86 -18.76 -10.70
C GLU A 147 22.70 -19.18 -9.49
N THR A 148 23.75 -18.42 -9.15
CA THR A 148 24.64 -18.75 -8.03
C THR A 148 24.05 -18.44 -6.66
N THR A 149 23.15 -17.46 -6.60
CA THR A 149 22.48 -17.02 -5.37
C THR A 149 21.08 -17.64 -5.23
N TYR A 150 20.47 -18.04 -6.35
CA TYR A 150 19.15 -18.67 -6.34
C TYR A 150 19.15 -20.03 -5.63
N LYS A 151 18.21 -20.23 -4.71
CA LYS A 151 17.97 -21.52 -4.05
C LYS A 151 16.51 -21.96 -4.26
N PRO A 152 16.26 -23.25 -4.53
CA PRO A 152 14.89 -23.77 -4.56
C PRO A 152 14.15 -23.45 -3.26
N GLY A 153 12.92 -22.97 -3.36
CA GLY A 153 12.09 -22.57 -2.22
C GLY A 153 12.30 -21.13 -1.76
N MET A 154 13.17 -20.34 -2.41
CA MET A 154 13.32 -18.91 -2.07
C MET A 154 12.02 -18.12 -2.24
N LEU A 155 11.18 -18.53 -3.19
CA LEU A 155 9.91 -17.87 -3.50
C LEU A 155 8.73 -18.47 -2.73
N ALA A 156 8.95 -19.52 -1.92
CA ALA A 156 7.87 -20.26 -1.25
C ALA A 156 7.10 -19.44 -0.20
N ASN A 157 7.73 -18.38 0.35
CA ASN A 157 7.10 -17.49 1.33
C ASN A 157 6.44 -16.25 0.69
N ASP A 158 6.53 -16.10 -0.64
CA ASP A 158 5.96 -14.95 -1.33
C ASP A 158 4.57 -15.25 -1.88
N ASP A 159 3.64 -14.35 -1.58
CA ASP A 159 2.33 -14.34 -2.22
C ASP A 159 2.48 -13.84 -3.67
N LEU A 160 2.65 -14.79 -4.59
CA LEU A 160 2.95 -14.53 -6.00
C LEU A 160 1.76 -14.74 -6.93
N LEU A 161 0.86 -15.68 -6.61
CA LEU A 161 -0.25 -16.04 -7.48
C LEU A 161 -1.58 -15.97 -6.73
N PRO A 162 -2.68 -15.52 -7.38
CA PRO A 162 -4.00 -15.56 -6.76
C PRO A 162 -4.44 -17.01 -6.52
N GLN A 163 -5.15 -17.27 -5.42
CA GLN A 163 -5.58 -18.63 -5.04
C GLN A 163 -6.35 -19.35 -6.16
N ARG A 164 -7.20 -18.62 -6.89
CA ARG A 164 -7.96 -19.17 -8.04
C ARG A 164 -7.05 -19.76 -9.13
N VAL A 165 -5.91 -19.13 -9.39
CA VAL A 165 -4.94 -19.61 -10.40
C VAL A 165 -4.28 -20.89 -9.90
N ILE A 166 -3.92 -20.94 -8.61
CA ILE A 166 -3.31 -22.14 -8.01
C ILE A 166 -4.30 -23.31 -8.07
N ASP A 167 -5.56 -23.09 -7.69
CA ASP A 167 -6.59 -24.14 -7.63
C ASP A 167 -7.00 -24.69 -9.00
N GLN A 168 -6.84 -23.89 -10.06
CA GLN A 168 -7.24 -24.27 -11.42
C GLN A 168 -6.28 -25.30 -12.05
N TYR A 169 -5.02 -25.38 -11.61
CA TYR A 169 -4.02 -26.26 -12.20
C TYR A 169 -3.52 -27.27 -11.16
N GLN A 170 -3.32 -28.52 -11.58
CA GLN A 170 -2.72 -29.56 -10.74
C GLN A 170 -1.19 -29.39 -10.68
N MET A 171 -0.73 -28.33 -10.04
CA MET A 171 0.68 -27.98 -9.90
C MET A 171 1.08 -27.85 -8.44
N THR A 172 2.29 -28.31 -8.12
CA THR A 172 2.90 -28.08 -6.81
C THR A 172 3.46 -26.64 -6.73
N LEU A 173 3.75 -26.16 -5.52
CA LEU A 173 4.40 -24.87 -5.31
C LEU A 173 5.75 -24.79 -6.04
N GLU A 174 6.53 -25.88 -6.03
CA GLU A 174 7.80 -25.97 -6.75
C GLU A 174 7.63 -25.84 -8.27
N MET A 175 6.58 -26.43 -8.84
CA MET A 175 6.30 -26.30 -10.27
C MET A 175 5.89 -24.88 -10.66
N TRP A 176 5.18 -24.17 -9.78
CA TRP A 176 4.86 -22.75 -9.98
C TRP A 176 6.11 -21.88 -9.90
N GLU A 177 6.95 -22.14 -8.90
CA GLU A 177 8.24 -21.46 -8.72
C GLU A 177 9.12 -21.59 -9.98
N GLU A 178 9.28 -22.80 -10.54
CA GLU A 178 10.07 -22.99 -11.77
C GLU A 178 9.47 -22.24 -12.97
N ARG A 179 8.14 -22.13 -13.09
CA ARG A 179 7.52 -21.32 -14.15
C ARG A 179 7.80 -19.83 -13.99
N ILE A 180 7.69 -19.31 -12.77
CA ILE A 180 7.95 -17.89 -12.48
C ILE A 180 9.43 -17.58 -12.70
N LYS A 181 10.32 -18.49 -12.29
CA LYS A 181 11.77 -18.38 -12.45
C LYS A 181 12.22 -18.26 -13.91
N VAL A 182 11.59 -19.00 -14.83
CA VAL A 182 11.88 -18.90 -16.27
C VAL A 182 11.67 -17.46 -16.76
N TRP A 183 10.52 -16.87 -16.45
CA TRP A 183 10.24 -15.47 -16.81
C TRP A 183 11.09 -14.47 -16.04
N TYR A 184 11.41 -14.76 -14.78
CA TYR A 184 12.27 -13.92 -13.96
C TYR A 184 13.68 -13.79 -14.54
N ALA A 185 14.25 -14.88 -15.08
CA ALA A 185 15.54 -14.86 -15.74
C ALA A 185 15.57 -13.98 -17.00
N ASP A 186 14.43 -13.85 -17.69
CA ASP A 186 14.29 -13.02 -18.90
C ASP A 186 14.27 -11.51 -18.57
N HIS A 187 14.02 -11.12 -17.32
CA HIS A 187 13.97 -9.71 -16.90
C HIS A 187 15.32 -9.10 -16.57
N LYS A 188 16.41 -9.85 -16.79
CA LYS A 188 17.77 -9.42 -16.46
C LYS A 188 18.13 -8.08 -17.11
N GLY A 189 18.58 -7.14 -16.29
CA GLY A 189 18.95 -5.78 -16.69
C GLY A 189 17.80 -4.78 -16.57
N MET A 190 16.58 -5.22 -16.21
CA MET A 190 15.51 -4.29 -15.84
C MET A 190 15.77 -3.72 -14.45
N THR A 191 15.70 -2.40 -14.32
CA THR A 191 15.76 -1.73 -13.03
C THR A 191 14.55 -2.10 -12.17
N ARG A 192 14.75 -2.05 -10.85
CA ARG A 192 13.68 -2.27 -9.87
C ARG A 192 12.66 -1.14 -9.91
#